data_AF-A0A7J9N6C1-F1
#
_entry.id   AF-A0A7J9N6C1-F1
#
_cell.length_a   1.000
_cell.length_b   1.000
_cell.length_c   1.000
_cell.angle_alpha   90.00
_cell.angle_beta   90.00
_cell.angle_gamma   90.00
#
_symmetry.space_group_name_H-M   'P 1'
#
loop_
_entity.id
_entity.type
_entity.pdbx_description
1 polymer ?
#
loop_
_entity_poly.entity_id
_entity_poly.type
_entity_poly.pdbx_seq_one_letter_code
_entity_poly.pdbx_strand_id
1 'polypeptide(L)'
;MDMMDESFWTDVDFVTQKLNPKTHPYLISKTFTEREVLAFGTQHGLDVVTVNPGLVVGPFICPRFPDSVRSSLALVLGNRSEYGFLLNISMVHVDDVARAHIFLLEYPDVKGRYNCSSNTISLDKLSEFLRGKYPEFPIPSPETLAEIKGPKLPGVSSKKLLGIGFEFNNGLEEMCDGAIQCCKERGYV
;
A
#
# COMPACT_ATOMS: atom_id res chain seq x y z
N MET A 1 3.65 -6.82 -15.65
CA MET A 1 2.94 -7.37 -14.47
C MET A 1 1.48 -7.03 -14.65
N ASP A 2 0.59 -7.96 -14.33
CA ASP A 2 -0.84 -7.70 -14.37
C ASP A 2 -1.19 -6.60 -13.36
N MET A 3 -2.15 -5.75 -13.73
CA MET A 3 -2.62 -4.64 -12.91
C MET A 3 -4.09 -4.88 -12.61
N MET A 4 -4.46 -4.83 -11.34
CA MET A 4 -5.84 -4.90 -10.87
C MET A 4 -6.45 -3.50 -10.83
N ASP A 5 -7.61 -3.33 -11.44
CA ASP A 5 -8.43 -2.12 -11.34
C ASP A 5 -9.57 -2.32 -10.31
N GLU A 6 -10.45 -1.33 -10.22
CA GLU A 6 -11.54 -1.29 -9.24
C GLU A 6 -12.64 -2.34 -9.46
N SER A 7 -12.61 -3.10 -10.57
CA SER A 7 -13.53 -4.21 -10.81
C SER A 7 -13.15 -5.47 -10.02
N PHE A 8 -11.91 -5.58 -9.55
CA PHE A 8 -11.40 -6.75 -8.86
C PHE A 8 -11.79 -6.73 -7.38
N TRP A 9 -12.32 -7.85 -6.90
CA TRP A 9 -12.59 -8.10 -5.49
C TRP A 9 -11.68 -9.21 -4.97
N THR A 10 -11.34 -9.14 -3.69
CA THR A 10 -10.55 -10.17 -3.04
C THR A 10 -11.31 -11.50 -3.04
N ASP A 11 -10.67 -12.54 -3.57
CA ASP A 11 -11.14 -13.92 -3.49
C ASP A 11 -10.82 -14.48 -2.09
N VAL A 12 -11.87 -14.73 -1.30
CA VAL A 12 -11.75 -15.23 0.07
C VAL A 12 -11.15 -16.65 0.12
N ASP A 13 -11.44 -17.48 -0.87
CA ASP A 13 -10.88 -18.84 -0.95
C ASP A 13 -9.39 -18.77 -1.26
N PHE A 14 -8.99 -17.89 -2.18
CA PHE A 14 -7.58 -17.62 -2.43
C PHE A 14 -6.87 -17.12 -1.16
N VAL A 15 -7.45 -16.16 -0.44
CA VAL A 15 -6.87 -15.65 0.82
C VAL A 15 -6.66 -16.78 1.81
N THR A 16 -7.71 -17.54 2.09
CA THR A 16 -7.69 -18.60 3.12
C THR A 16 -6.78 -19.77 2.77
N GLN A 17 -6.62 -20.09 1.48
CA GLN A 17 -5.81 -21.23 1.03
C GLN A 17 -4.36 -20.89 0.69
N LYS A 18 -4.07 -19.67 0.24
CA LYS A 18 -2.75 -19.29 -0.35
C LYS A 18 -1.99 -18.24 0.42
N LEU A 19 -2.65 -17.44 1.26
CA LEU A 19 -1.99 -16.35 2.00
C LEU A 19 -1.73 -16.72 3.45
N ASN A 20 -0.87 -15.93 4.10
CA ASN A 20 -0.53 -16.11 5.52
C ASN A 20 -1.81 -16.00 6.40
N PRO A 21 -2.10 -16.98 7.28
CA PRO A 21 -3.25 -16.93 8.18
C PRO A 21 -3.36 -15.66 9.02
N LYS A 22 -2.23 -15.01 9.33
CA LYS A 22 -2.21 -13.74 10.08
C LYS A 22 -2.84 -12.58 9.32
N THR A 23 -2.90 -12.63 7.98
CA THR A 23 -3.50 -11.56 7.16
C THR A 23 -4.96 -11.81 6.81
N HIS A 24 -5.47 -13.05 6.99
CA HIS A 24 -6.84 -13.41 6.60
C HIS A 24 -7.90 -12.51 7.25
N PRO A 25 -7.89 -12.26 8.58
CA PRO A 25 -8.94 -11.46 9.21
C PRO A 25 -8.99 -10.04 8.65
N TYR A 26 -7.83 -9.44 8.38
CA TYR A 26 -7.74 -8.10 7.82
C TYR A 26 -8.30 -8.06 6.39
N LEU A 27 -7.82 -8.93 5.49
CA LEU A 27 -8.23 -8.91 4.08
C LEU A 27 -9.73 -9.22 3.93
N ILE A 28 -10.23 -10.23 4.64
CA ILE A 28 -11.63 -10.64 4.56
C ILE A 28 -12.55 -9.57 5.13
N SER A 29 -12.24 -9.04 6.33
CA SER A 29 -13.08 -8.00 6.96
C SER A 29 -13.13 -6.73 6.11
N LYS A 30 -11.99 -6.25 5.59
CA LYS A 30 -11.95 -5.07 4.72
C LYS A 30 -12.78 -5.26 3.45
N THR A 31 -12.70 -6.44 2.84
CA THR A 31 -13.47 -6.77 1.63
C THR A 31 -14.97 -6.74 1.91
N PHE A 32 -15.43 -7.39 2.98
CA PHE A 32 -16.86 -7.42 3.30
C PHE A 32 -17.38 -6.07 3.76
N THR A 33 -16.62 -5.33 4.60
CA THR A 33 -17.01 -3.97 4.99
C THR A 33 -17.18 -3.06 3.78
N GLU A 34 -16.27 -3.11 2.81
CA GLU A 34 -16.38 -2.29 1.60
C GLU A 34 -17.65 -2.63 0.79
N ARG A 35 -17.92 -3.92 0.58
CA ARG A 35 -19.13 -4.37 -0.14
C ARG A 35 -20.41 -3.91 0.56
N GLU A 36 -20.48 -4.06 1.87
CA GLU A 36 -21.64 -3.65 2.66
C GLU A 36 -21.84 -2.13 2.66
N VAL A 37 -20.77 -1.34 2.80
CA VAL A 37 -20.86 0.12 2.77
C VAL A 37 -21.38 0.63 1.42
N LEU A 38 -20.92 0.06 0.30
CA LEU A 38 -21.39 0.42 -1.04
C LEU A 38 -22.85 0.00 -1.28
N ALA A 39 -23.23 -1.19 -0.82
CA ALA A 39 -24.60 -1.68 -0.91
C ALA A 39 -25.56 -0.82 -0.07
N PHE A 40 -25.18 -0.52 1.17
CA PHE A 40 -25.93 0.34 2.08
C PHE A 40 -26.13 1.73 1.47
N GLY A 41 -25.08 2.32 0.91
CA GLY A 41 -25.18 3.62 0.23
C GLY A 41 -26.22 3.60 -0.89
N THR A 42 -26.16 2.59 -1.75
CA THR A 42 -27.12 2.40 -2.85
C THR A 42 -28.55 2.24 -2.34
N GLN A 43 -28.75 1.42 -1.31
CA GLN A 43 -30.07 1.13 -0.74
C GLN A 43 -30.72 2.36 -0.08
N HIS A 44 -29.90 3.23 0.51
CA HIS A 44 -30.37 4.39 1.27
C HIS A 44 -30.24 5.72 0.53
N GLY A 45 -29.84 5.71 -0.75
CA GLY A 45 -29.69 6.92 -1.55
C GLY A 45 -28.57 7.84 -1.05
N LEU A 46 -27.50 7.27 -0.51
CA LEU A 46 -26.31 7.99 -0.08
C LEU A 46 -25.23 7.90 -1.17
N ASP A 47 -24.57 9.03 -1.43
CA ASP A 47 -23.37 9.07 -2.27
C ASP A 47 -22.18 8.51 -1.49
N VAL A 48 -21.73 7.32 -1.90
CA VAL A 48 -20.64 6.60 -1.23
C VAL A 48 -19.50 6.35 -2.20
N VAL A 49 -18.31 6.75 -1.76
CA VAL A 49 -17.04 6.49 -2.43
C VAL A 49 -16.13 5.74 -1.47
N THR A 50 -15.44 4.71 -1.96
CA THR A 50 -14.40 4.00 -1.22
C THR A 50 -13.05 4.25 -1.86
N VAL A 51 -12.05 4.54 -1.03
CA VAL A 51 -10.66 4.71 -1.45
C VAL A 51 -9.88 3.47 -1.02
N ASN A 52 -9.26 2.79 -1.99
CA ASN A 52 -8.48 1.58 -1.78
C ASN A 52 -6.99 1.91 -1.92
N PRO A 53 -6.30 2.31 -0.84
CA PRO A 53 -4.89 2.62 -0.93
C PRO A 53 -4.04 1.37 -1.11
N GLY A 54 -2.89 1.54 -1.77
CA GLY A 54 -1.77 0.59 -1.64
C GLY A 54 -1.21 0.58 -0.21
N LEU A 55 -0.03 -0.03 -0.02
CA LEU A 55 0.70 0.06 1.23
C LEU A 55 1.04 1.53 1.51
N VAL A 56 0.50 2.08 2.59
CA VAL A 56 0.69 3.49 2.94
C VAL A 56 2.06 3.68 3.59
N VAL A 57 2.90 4.52 2.99
CA VAL A 57 4.27 4.79 3.42
C VAL A 57 4.46 6.30 3.57
N GLY A 58 5.30 6.72 4.51
CA GLY A 58 5.61 8.12 4.75
C GLY A 58 5.77 8.44 6.23
N PRO A 59 5.90 9.73 6.59
CA PRO A 59 5.93 10.16 7.99
C PRO A 59 4.59 9.87 8.66
N PHE A 60 4.60 9.70 9.98
CA PHE A 60 3.37 9.38 10.71
C PHE A 60 3.25 10.19 12.00
N ILE A 61 2.02 10.62 12.28
CA ILE A 61 1.68 11.40 13.48
C ILE A 61 1.23 10.52 14.64
N CYS A 62 0.79 9.29 14.37
CA CYS A 62 0.26 8.40 15.40
C CYS A 62 1.34 8.03 16.43
N PRO A 63 0.94 7.77 17.70
CA PRO A 63 1.90 7.48 18.77
C PRO A 63 2.55 6.10 18.62
N ARG A 64 1.88 5.16 17.94
CA ARG A 64 2.39 3.81 17.66
C ARG A 64 3.01 3.77 16.28
N PHE A 65 4.00 2.89 16.10
CA PHE A 65 4.61 2.63 14.80
C PHE A 65 3.59 1.97 13.86
N PRO A 66 3.17 2.60 12.74
CA PRO A 66 2.23 1.97 11.81
C PRO A 66 2.77 0.66 11.26
N ASP A 67 1.91 -0.36 11.21
CA ASP A 67 2.27 -1.65 10.63
C ASP A 67 2.66 -1.51 9.15
N SER A 68 2.00 -0.61 8.40
CA SER A 68 2.33 -0.39 6.98
C SER A 68 3.75 0.14 6.78
N VAL A 69 4.17 1.10 7.61
CA VAL A 69 5.52 1.67 7.58
C VAL A 69 6.55 0.65 8.06
N ARG A 70 6.23 -0.11 9.11
CA ARG A 70 7.10 -1.20 9.60
C ARG A 70 7.34 -2.26 8.53
N SER A 71 6.29 -2.68 7.81
CA SER A 71 6.41 -3.65 6.72
C SER A 71 7.11 -3.06 5.50
N SER A 72 6.83 -1.80 5.10
CA SER A 72 7.52 -1.16 3.97
C SER A 72 9.01 -0.96 4.20
N LEU A 73 9.41 -0.71 5.45
CA LEU A 73 10.81 -0.54 5.86
C LEU A 73 11.45 -1.83 6.38
N ALA A 74 10.86 -3.01 6.11
CA ALA A 74 11.38 -4.27 6.63
C ALA A 74 12.86 -4.50 6.27
N LEU A 75 13.30 -4.09 5.08
CA LEU A 75 14.70 -4.17 4.65
C LEU A 75 15.63 -3.28 5.49
N VAL A 76 15.20 -2.08 5.84
CA VAL A 76 15.92 -1.13 6.70
C VAL A 76 15.98 -1.65 8.14
N LEU A 77 14.86 -2.18 8.63
CA LEU A 77 14.72 -2.72 9.99
C LEU A 77 15.33 -4.13 10.16
N GLY A 78 15.79 -4.77 9.08
CA GLY A 78 16.29 -6.15 9.09
C GLY A 78 15.21 -7.20 9.38
N ASN A 79 13.93 -6.88 9.21
CA ASN A 79 12.81 -7.76 9.54
C ASN A 79 12.53 -8.79 8.42
N ARG A 80 13.33 -9.85 8.40
CA ARG A 80 13.29 -10.90 7.36
C ARG A 80 11.93 -11.59 7.20
N SER A 81 11.09 -11.65 8.24
CA SER A 81 9.80 -12.33 8.14
C SER A 81 8.81 -11.61 7.20
N GLU A 82 9.05 -10.33 6.92
CA GLU A 82 8.21 -9.51 6.03
C GLU A 82 8.69 -9.50 4.57
N TYR A 83 9.87 -10.06 4.27
CA TYR A 83 10.44 -9.95 2.90
C TYR A 83 9.56 -10.63 1.86
N GLY A 84 8.92 -11.75 2.20
CA GLY A 84 7.98 -12.44 1.31
C GLY A 84 6.76 -11.60 0.95
N PHE A 85 6.35 -10.65 1.80
CA PHE A 85 5.26 -9.72 1.54
C PHE A 85 5.66 -8.60 0.56
N LEU A 86 6.95 -8.23 0.55
CA LEU A 86 7.50 -7.17 -0.30
C LEU A 86 7.89 -7.64 -1.72
N LEU A 87 7.62 -8.90 -2.09
CA LEU A 87 8.02 -9.45 -3.39
C LEU A 87 7.49 -8.66 -4.59
N ASN A 88 6.27 -8.14 -4.49
CA ASN A 88 5.74 -7.14 -5.41
C ASN A 88 4.68 -6.34 -4.66
N ILE A 89 4.92 -5.06 -4.42
CA ILE A 89 4.08 -4.25 -3.55
C ILE A 89 3.68 -2.93 -4.21
N SER A 90 2.39 -2.64 -4.11
CA SER A 90 1.81 -1.35 -4.48
C SER A 90 1.89 -0.40 -3.27
N MET A 91 2.38 0.81 -3.48
CA MET A 91 2.68 1.79 -2.44
C MET A 91 2.08 3.15 -2.76
N VAL A 92 1.80 3.90 -1.72
CA VAL A 92 1.28 5.28 -1.81
C VAL A 92 1.74 6.10 -0.62
N HIS A 93 2.01 7.39 -0.84
CA HIS A 93 2.36 8.30 0.22
C HIS A 93 1.15 8.65 1.08
N VAL A 94 1.34 8.76 2.40
CA VAL A 94 0.27 9.10 3.34
C VAL A 94 -0.49 10.38 2.97
N ASP A 95 0.22 11.42 2.55
CA ASP A 95 -0.41 12.69 2.15
C ASP A 95 -1.19 12.56 0.84
N ASP A 96 -0.76 11.70 -0.08
CA ASP A 96 -1.52 11.46 -1.31
C ASP A 96 -2.80 10.68 -1.03
N VAL A 97 -2.80 9.79 -0.04
CA VAL A 97 -4.03 9.14 0.45
C VAL A 97 -4.98 10.18 1.04
N ALA A 98 -4.49 11.07 1.91
CA ALA A 98 -5.31 12.13 2.49
C ALA A 98 -5.88 13.06 1.42
N ARG A 99 -5.05 13.49 0.46
CA ARG A 99 -5.46 14.30 -0.69
C ARG A 99 -6.49 13.59 -1.55
N ALA A 100 -6.34 12.29 -1.81
CA ALA A 100 -7.31 11.53 -2.61
C ALA A 100 -8.69 11.50 -1.94
N HIS A 101 -8.74 11.37 -0.61
CA HIS A 101 -10.01 11.46 0.12
C HIS A 101 -10.66 12.83 0.00
N ILE A 102 -9.89 13.92 0.19
CA ILE A 102 -10.40 15.30 0.04
C ILE A 102 -10.89 15.54 -1.39
N PHE A 103 -10.05 15.18 -2.36
CA PHE A 103 -10.34 15.34 -3.78
C PHE A 103 -11.64 14.62 -4.18
N LEU A 104 -11.80 13.35 -3.81
CA LEU A 104 -13.01 12.59 -4.12
C LEU A 104 -14.25 13.05 -3.35
N LEU A 105 -14.08 13.63 -2.16
CA LEU A 105 -15.19 14.20 -1.41
C LEU A 105 -15.72 15.48 -2.06
N GLU A 106 -14.84 16.29 -2.65
CA GLU A 106 -15.18 17.57 -3.28
C GLU A 106 -15.56 17.44 -4.77
N TYR A 107 -15.16 16.33 -5.41
CA TYR A 107 -15.41 16.12 -6.83
C TYR A 107 -16.89 15.76 -7.09
N PRO A 108 -17.59 16.43 -8.03
CA PRO A 108 -18.99 16.14 -8.31
C PRO A 108 -19.19 14.78 -8.99
N ASP A 109 -20.31 14.11 -8.69
CA ASP A 109 -20.78 12.91 -9.40
C ASP A 109 -19.83 11.68 -9.39
N VAL A 110 -18.94 11.56 -8.39
CA VAL A 110 -18.14 10.34 -8.19
C VAL A 110 -18.86 9.29 -7.36
N LYS A 111 -18.68 8.02 -7.73
CA LYS A 111 -19.28 6.89 -7.02
C LYS A 111 -18.45 5.62 -7.11
N GLY A 112 -18.65 4.76 -6.13
CA GLY A 112 -18.02 3.46 -6.06
C GLY A 112 -16.56 3.54 -5.62
N ARG A 113 -15.72 2.69 -6.20
CA ARG A 113 -14.37 2.42 -5.70
C ARG A 113 -13.33 3.23 -6.46
N TYR A 114 -12.24 3.62 -5.78
CA TYR A 114 -11.09 4.29 -6.37
C TYR A 114 -9.81 3.75 -5.76
N ASN A 115 -8.97 3.17 -6.61
CA ASN A 115 -7.64 2.74 -6.19
C ASN A 115 -6.71 3.95 -6.01
N CYS A 116 -5.93 3.94 -4.94
CA CYS A 116 -4.98 5.00 -4.59
C CYS A 116 -3.59 4.39 -4.35
N SER A 117 -2.89 4.12 -5.44
CA SER A 117 -1.53 3.57 -5.47
C SER A 117 -0.69 4.27 -6.54
N SER A 118 0.42 4.89 -6.16
CA SER A 118 1.25 5.63 -7.11
C SER A 118 2.38 4.78 -7.70
N ASN A 119 2.88 3.79 -6.97
CA ASN A 119 4.02 3.00 -7.40
C ASN A 119 3.83 1.51 -7.14
N THR A 120 4.30 0.65 -8.02
CA THR A 120 4.45 -0.80 -7.76
C THR A 120 5.90 -1.19 -7.94
N ILE A 121 6.50 -1.79 -6.91
CA ILE A 121 7.92 -2.11 -6.90
C ILE A 121 8.14 -3.55 -6.42
N SER A 122 9.12 -4.22 -7.03
CA SER A 122 9.56 -5.56 -6.65
C SER A 122 10.64 -5.49 -5.57
N LEU A 123 10.77 -6.57 -4.78
CA LEU A 123 11.70 -6.63 -3.65
C LEU A 123 13.16 -6.32 -4.04
N ASP A 124 13.61 -6.83 -5.19
CA ASP A 124 14.95 -6.60 -5.74
C ASP A 124 15.19 -5.12 -6.03
N LYS A 125 14.26 -4.46 -6.73
CA LYS A 125 14.34 -3.03 -7.05
C LYS A 125 14.25 -2.15 -5.81
N LEU A 126 13.40 -2.53 -4.85
CA LEU A 126 13.30 -1.82 -3.57
C LEU A 126 14.63 -1.91 -2.80
N SER A 127 15.26 -3.09 -2.80
CA SER A 127 16.58 -3.30 -2.22
C SER A 127 17.66 -2.45 -2.91
N GLU A 128 17.72 -2.43 -4.24
CA GLU A 128 18.66 -1.59 -5.00
C GLU A 128 18.49 -0.10 -4.67
N PHE A 129 17.24 0.38 -4.70
CA PHE A 129 16.90 1.75 -4.37
C PHE A 129 17.35 2.13 -2.95
N LEU A 130 16.96 1.35 -1.95
CA LEU A 130 17.27 1.64 -0.55
C LEU A 130 18.78 1.55 -0.28
N ARG A 131 19.49 0.58 -0.87
CA ARG A 131 20.95 0.44 -0.72
C ARG A 131 21.71 1.62 -1.31
N GLY A 132 21.27 2.10 -2.47
CA GLY A 132 21.91 3.23 -3.14
C GLY A 132 21.76 4.53 -2.35
N LYS A 133 20.59 4.73 -1.73
CA LYS A 133 20.23 5.98 -1.06
C LYS A 133 20.57 6.02 0.44
N TYR A 134 20.52 4.88 1.13
CA TYR A 134 20.75 4.79 2.58
C TYR A 134 21.85 3.77 2.91
N PRO A 135 23.11 4.06 2.56
CA PRO A 135 24.24 3.14 2.79
C PRO A 135 24.52 2.89 4.27
N GLU A 136 23.94 3.67 5.20
CA GLU A 136 24.07 3.46 6.64
C GLU A 136 23.35 2.21 7.16
N PHE A 137 22.36 1.68 6.42
CA PHE A 137 21.60 0.52 6.85
C PHE A 137 22.12 -0.78 6.23
N PRO A 138 22.09 -1.92 6.96
CA PRO A 138 22.55 -3.21 6.48
C PRO A 138 21.51 -3.89 5.56
N ILE A 139 21.11 -3.21 4.48
CA ILE A 139 20.09 -3.69 3.54
C ILE A 139 20.68 -4.82 2.68
N PRO A 140 20.06 -6.03 2.63
CA PRO A 140 20.53 -7.15 1.80
C PRO A 140 20.56 -6.79 0.32
N SER A 141 21.49 -7.38 -0.46
CA SER A 141 21.53 -7.18 -1.92
C SER A 141 20.43 -7.96 -2.65
N PRO A 142 20.08 -7.59 -3.90
CA PRO A 142 19.11 -8.34 -4.70
C PRO A 142 19.45 -9.83 -4.83
N GLU A 143 20.72 -10.17 -4.99
CA GLU A 143 21.19 -11.55 -5.10
C GLU A 143 20.90 -12.34 -3.81
N THR A 144 21.08 -11.70 -2.65
CA THR A 144 20.77 -12.29 -1.34
C THR A 144 19.25 -12.52 -1.16
N LEU A 145 18.43 -11.73 -1.83
CA LEU A 145 16.97 -11.78 -1.76
C LEU A 145 16.33 -12.69 -2.81
N ALA A 146 17.10 -13.22 -3.76
CA ALA A 146 16.59 -14.03 -4.87
C ALA A 146 15.84 -15.30 -4.41
N GLU A 147 16.23 -15.87 -3.28
CA GLU A 147 15.62 -17.07 -2.69
C GLU A 147 14.38 -16.80 -1.83
N ILE A 148 14.01 -15.53 -1.62
CA ILE A 148 12.82 -15.17 -0.84
C ILE A 148 11.57 -15.62 -1.60
N LYS A 149 10.73 -16.40 -0.93
CA LYS A 149 9.47 -16.93 -1.45
C LYS A 149 8.28 -16.30 -0.77
N GLY A 150 7.17 -16.22 -1.49
CA GLY A 150 5.95 -15.60 -1.04
C GLY A 150 5.00 -15.33 -2.22
N PRO A 151 3.77 -14.89 -1.93
CA PRO A 151 2.83 -14.51 -2.98
C PRO A 151 3.32 -13.25 -3.71
N LYS A 152 3.40 -13.31 -5.03
CA LYS A 152 3.59 -12.12 -5.88
C LYS A 152 2.23 -11.60 -6.29
N LEU A 153 1.76 -10.57 -5.59
CA LEU A 153 0.48 -9.95 -5.90
C LEU A 153 0.60 -9.08 -7.17
N PRO A 154 -0.46 -8.98 -8.01
CA PRO A 154 -0.51 -8.00 -9.09
C PRO A 154 -0.37 -6.57 -8.58
N GLY A 155 0.03 -5.65 -9.46
CA GLY A 155 0.03 -4.23 -9.12
C GLY A 155 -1.39 -3.68 -9.08
N VAL A 156 -1.58 -2.51 -8.44
CA VAL A 156 -2.88 -1.83 -8.35
C VAL A 156 -2.89 -0.62 -9.28
N SER A 157 -3.89 -0.55 -10.16
CA SER A 157 -4.06 0.55 -11.13
C SER A 157 -4.90 1.66 -10.53
N SER A 158 -4.35 2.88 -10.50
CA SER A 158 -5.05 4.11 -10.10
C SER A 158 -5.57 4.91 -11.30
N LYS A 159 -5.67 4.30 -12.49
CA LYS A 159 -6.07 4.99 -13.72
C LYS A 159 -7.40 5.73 -13.61
N LYS A 160 -8.37 5.17 -12.87
CA LYS A 160 -9.67 5.82 -12.65
C LYS A 160 -9.52 7.14 -11.89
N LEU A 161 -8.72 7.14 -10.82
CA LEU A 161 -8.44 8.32 -10.00
C LEU A 161 -7.67 9.38 -10.81
N LEU A 162 -6.64 8.96 -11.55
CA LEU A 162 -5.87 9.86 -12.43
C LEU A 162 -6.72 10.42 -13.58
N GLY A 163 -7.63 9.61 -14.12
CA GLY A 163 -8.49 9.98 -15.25
C GLY A 163 -9.47 11.11 -14.95
N ILE A 164 -9.74 11.38 -13.67
CA ILE A 164 -10.56 12.51 -13.23
C ILE A 164 -9.72 13.71 -12.75
N GLY A 165 -8.40 13.69 -12.95
CA GLY A 165 -7.51 14.84 -12.70
C GLY A 165 -6.80 14.84 -11.35
N PHE A 166 -6.86 13.75 -10.58
CA PHE A 166 -6.00 13.62 -9.40
C PHE A 166 -4.54 13.39 -9.82
N GLU A 167 -3.61 14.02 -9.12
CA GLU A 167 -2.17 13.85 -9.32
C GLU A 167 -1.50 13.39 -8.03
N PHE A 168 -0.60 12.41 -8.12
CA PHE A 168 0.25 12.04 -6.98
C PHE A 168 1.40 13.04 -6.87
N ASN A 169 1.61 13.58 -5.67
CA ASN A 169 2.68 14.56 -5.44
C ASN A 169 3.95 13.91 -4.90
N ASN A 170 3.88 12.66 -4.46
CA ASN A 170 4.96 11.98 -3.77
C ASN A 170 5.26 10.64 -4.45
N GLY A 171 6.53 10.44 -4.80
CA GLY A 171 7.06 9.22 -5.35
C GLY A 171 7.60 8.28 -4.28
N LEU A 172 8.29 7.23 -4.74
CA LEU A 172 8.95 6.26 -3.86
C LEU A 172 9.98 6.92 -2.95
N GLU A 173 10.68 7.94 -3.46
CA GLU A 173 11.73 8.63 -2.74
C GLU A 173 11.19 9.39 -1.53
N GLU A 174 10.16 10.21 -1.73
CA GLU A 174 9.50 10.97 -0.66
C GLU A 174 8.88 10.03 0.40
N MET A 175 8.29 8.91 -0.04
CA MET A 175 7.78 7.87 0.85
C MET A 175 8.86 7.31 1.77
N CYS A 176 9.99 6.87 1.20
CA CYS A 176 11.07 6.27 1.97
C CYS A 176 11.78 7.31 2.85
N ASP A 177 12.09 8.49 2.33
CA ASP A 177 12.75 9.56 3.07
C ASP A 177 11.93 9.99 4.28
N GLY A 178 10.65 10.33 4.06
CA GLY A 178 9.77 10.76 5.14
C GLY A 178 9.55 9.69 6.20
N ALA A 179 9.38 8.43 5.79
CA ALA A 179 9.23 7.31 6.71
C ALA A 179 10.49 7.05 7.54
N ILE A 180 11.66 7.01 6.91
CA ILE A 180 12.95 6.75 7.58
C ILE A 180 13.30 7.89 8.52
N GLN A 181 13.16 9.14 8.08
CA GLN A 181 13.43 10.31 8.91
C GLN A 181 12.52 10.33 10.15
N CYS A 182 11.22 10.07 9.97
CA CYS A 182 10.28 9.95 11.09
C CYS A 182 10.65 8.80 12.05
N CYS A 183 11.15 7.68 11.52
CA CYS A 183 11.63 6.57 12.35
C CYS A 183 12.90 6.94 13.14
N LYS A 184 13.86 7.67 12.55
CA LYS A 184 15.07 8.18 13.23
C LYS A 184 14.69 9.09 14.40
N GLU A 185 13.80 10.06 14.16
CA GLU A 185 13.33 11.01 15.18
C GLU A 185 12.61 10.33 16.35
N ARG A 186 11.98 9.17 16.09
CA ARG A 186 11.25 8.39 17.09
C ARG A 186 12.05 7.23 17.69
N GLY A 187 13.31 7.05 17.29
CA GLY A 187 14.19 6.00 17.81
C GLY A 187 13.80 4.57 17.39
N TYR A 188 13.17 4.40 16.22
CA TYR A 188 12.87 3.08 15.65
C TYR A 188 13.99 2.52 14.77
N VAL A 189 14.88 3.39 14.28
CA VAL A 189 16.08 3.06 13.50
C VAL A 189 17.27 3.88 13.97
#